data_AF-A0A0A9Z3H9-F1
#
_entry.id   AF-A0A0A9Z3H9-F1
#
_cell.length_a   1.000
_cell.length_b   1.000
_cell.length_c   1.000
_cell.angle_alpha   90.00
_cell.angle_beta   90.00
_cell.angle_gamma   90.00
#
_symmetry.space_group_name_H-M   'P 1'
#
loop_
_entity.id
_entity.type
_entity.pdbx_description
1 polymer ?
#
loop_
_entity_poly.entity_id
_entity_poly.type
_entity_poly.pdbx_seq_one_letter_code
_entity_poly.pdbx_strand_id
1 'polypeptide(L)'
;HMKFTFESEENNYLPFLDIKIIKQKDGTFTTEYYQKPTYSGRIIHYHSHQPYQFKYNTAKNLFQRRLSLSDPQFHHKIINNCKTILLANGYPIKLIKKLIFQSLDQYKYKQQTPTINNQQPLTNNQQQQNTNNTTSNQIHHPPSSSTMTNF
;
A
#
# COMPACT_ATOMS: atom_id res chain seq x y z
N HIS A 1 -29.65 18.50 9.27
CA HIS A 1 -30.21 17.74 8.13
C HIS A 1 -29.04 17.27 7.27
N MET A 2 -28.79 15.95 7.15
CA MET A 2 -27.73 15.42 6.29
C MET A 2 -28.33 14.95 4.97
N LYS A 3 -27.75 15.38 3.85
CA LYS A 3 -28.11 14.90 2.51
C LYS A 3 -27.06 13.89 2.06
N PHE A 4 -27.47 12.65 1.86
CA PHE A 4 -26.62 11.62 1.28
C PHE A 4 -26.70 11.72 -0.24
N THR A 5 -25.55 11.55 -0.88
CA THR A 5 -25.44 11.35 -2.33
C THR A 5 -25.13 9.88 -2.57
N PHE A 6 -25.77 9.28 -3.56
CA PHE A 6 -25.41 7.94 -4.03
C PHE A 6 -24.86 8.06 -5.45
N GLU A 7 -23.79 7.34 -5.76
CA GLU A 7 -23.35 7.18 -7.13
C GLU A 7 -24.15 6.06 -7.81
N SER A 8 -24.54 6.24 -9.07
CA SER A 8 -25.23 5.22 -9.87
C SER A 8 -24.27 4.64 -10.90
N GLU A 9 -24.46 3.37 -11.24
CA GLU A 9 -23.68 2.70 -12.28
C GLU A 9 -24.05 3.27 -13.65
N GLU A 10 -23.05 3.71 -14.40
CA GLU A 10 -23.23 4.19 -15.78
C GLU A 10 -22.24 3.46 -16.69
N ASN A 11 -22.70 2.94 -17.83
CA ASN A 11 -21.85 2.29 -18.82
C ASN A 11 -20.96 1.14 -18.25
N ASN A 12 -21.53 0.31 -17.38
CA ASN A 12 -20.86 -0.80 -16.69
C ASN A 12 -19.73 -0.40 -15.73
N TYR A 13 -19.71 0.85 -15.27
CA TYR A 13 -18.79 1.25 -14.21
C TYR A 13 -19.44 2.20 -13.20
N LEU A 14 -18.89 2.17 -12.00
CA LEU A 14 -19.29 3.02 -10.88
C LEU A 14 -18.05 3.75 -10.35
N PRO A 15 -17.95 5.09 -10.50
CA PRO A 15 -16.93 5.86 -9.81
C PRO A 15 -17.32 5.98 -8.32
N PHE A 16 -16.46 5.49 -7.43
CA PHE A 16 -16.60 5.62 -5.97
C PHE A 16 -15.28 6.09 -5.36
N LEU A 17 -15.29 7.26 -4.72
CA LEU A 17 -14.08 7.91 -4.17
C LEU A 17 -12.98 8.09 -5.25
N ASP A 18 -11.86 7.38 -5.09
CA ASP A 18 -10.68 7.36 -5.97
C ASP A 18 -10.59 6.05 -6.79
N ILE A 19 -11.68 5.29 -6.87
CA ILE A 19 -11.75 4.00 -7.55
C ILE A 19 -12.89 4.04 -8.58
N LYS A 20 -12.61 3.51 -9.76
CA LYS A 20 -13.59 3.18 -10.79
C LYS A 20 -13.79 1.67 -10.74
N ILE A 21 -14.95 1.23 -10.27
CA ILE A 21 -15.33 -0.18 -10.22
C ILE A 21 -15.95 -0.51 -11.58
N ILE A 22 -15.42 -1.53 -12.27
CA ILE A 22 -15.81 -1.87 -13.64
C ILE A 22 -16.34 -3.30 -13.66
N LYS A 23 -17.61 -3.45 -14.04
CA LYS A 23 -18.25 -4.76 -14.20
C LYS A 23 -17.81 -5.39 -15.51
N GLN A 24 -17.24 -6.59 -15.43
CA GLN A 24 -16.81 -7.37 -16.58
C GLN A 24 -17.96 -8.19 -17.16
N LYS A 25 -17.78 -8.69 -18.39
CA LYS A 25 -18.80 -9.50 -19.10
C LYS A 25 -19.10 -10.83 -18.40
N ASP A 26 -18.12 -11.38 -17.69
CA ASP A 26 -18.24 -12.63 -16.93
C ASP A 26 -18.86 -12.42 -15.52
N GLY A 27 -19.25 -11.20 -15.19
CA GLY A 27 -19.83 -10.84 -13.89
C GLY A 27 -18.80 -10.52 -12.81
N THR A 28 -17.50 -10.61 -13.09
CA THR A 28 -16.44 -10.17 -12.17
C THR A 28 -16.29 -8.66 -12.15
N PHE A 29 -15.55 -8.14 -11.18
CA PHE A 29 -15.22 -6.72 -11.08
C PHE A 29 -13.72 -6.50 -11.24
N THR A 30 -13.36 -5.43 -11.94
CA THR A 30 -12.02 -4.86 -11.88
C THR A 30 -12.09 -3.44 -11.33
N THR A 31 -10.97 -2.96 -10.83
CA THR A 31 -10.78 -1.64 -10.23
C THR A 31 -9.72 -0.90 -11.00
N GLU A 32 -9.98 0.37 -11.29
CA GLU A 32 -9.03 1.32 -11.86
C GLU A 32 -9.01 2.56 -10.99
N TYR A 33 -7.83 3.14 -10.74
CA TYR A 33 -7.73 4.42 -10.07
C TYR A 33 -8.54 5.49 -10.82
N TYR A 34 -9.50 6.09 -10.12
CA TYR A 34 -10.32 7.16 -10.64
C TYR A 34 -9.75 8.51 -10.25
N GLN A 35 -9.39 9.30 -11.25
CA GLN A 35 -9.00 10.68 -11.06
C GLN A 35 -10.24 11.57 -11.27
N LYS A 36 -10.65 12.29 -10.22
CA LYS A 36 -11.76 13.24 -10.33
C LYS A 36 -11.45 14.28 -11.43
N PRO A 37 -12.45 14.73 -12.22
CA PRO A 37 -12.25 15.70 -13.30
C PRO A 37 -11.61 17.02 -12.86
N THR A 38 -11.76 17.39 -11.59
CA THR A 38 -11.22 18.62 -10.99
C THR A 38 -9.75 18.52 -10.59
N TYR A 39 -9.13 17.34 -10.68
CA TYR A 39 -7.73 17.16 -10.29
C TYR A 39 -6.79 17.82 -11.30
N SER A 40 -6.03 18.82 -10.83
CA SER A 40 -5.13 19.62 -11.67
C SER A 40 -3.73 19.05 -11.87
N GLY A 41 -3.39 17.93 -11.20
CA GLY A 41 -2.01 17.39 -11.27
C GLY A 41 -0.99 18.15 -10.44
N ARG A 42 -1.41 19.13 -9.61
CA ARG A 42 -0.50 19.89 -8.76
C ARG A 42 -0.13 19.09 -7.51
N ILE A 43 1.18 18.93 -7.29
CA ILE A 43 1.76 18.33 -6.09
C ILE A 43 2.91 19.22 -5.59
N ILE A 44 3.63 18.82 -4.54
CA ILE A 44 4.80 19.57 -4.07
C ILE A 44 5.83 19.66 -5.20
N HIS A 45 6.14 20.88 -5.65
CA HIS A 45 7.14 21.07 -6.69
C HIS A 45 8.54 20.70 -6.20
N TYR A 46 9.34 20.05 -7.05
CA TYR A 46 10.65 19.52 -6.63
C TYR A 46 11.62 20.60 -6.14
N HIS A 47 11.59 21.77 -6.76
CA HIS A 47 12.46 22.91 -6.43
C HIS A 47 11.91 23.82 -5.32
N SER A 48 10.80 23.45 -4.68
CA SER A 48 10.30 24.20 -3.52
C SER A 48 11.22 24.03 -2.30
N HIS A 49 11.13 24.98 -1.36
CA HIS A 49 11.82 24.98 -0.06
C HIS A 49 11.38 23.85 0.89
N GLN A 50 10.50 22.95 0.45
CA GLN A 50 10.09 21.80 1.25
C GLN A 50 11.26 20.81 1.44
N PRO A 51 11.36 20.14 2.60
CA PRO A 51 12.34 19.09 2.84
C PRO A 51 12.30 18.02 1.74
N TYR A 52 13.46 17.45 1.42
CA TYR A 52 13.57 16.40 0.41
C TYR A 52 12.64 15.21 0.71
N GLN A 53 12.53 14.82 1.98
CA GLN A 53 11.69 13.69 2.39
C GLN A 53 10.22 13.88 2.02
N PHE A 54 9.67 15.10 2.14
CA PHE A 54 8.28 15.37 1.75
C PHE A 54 8.11 15.23 0.25
N LYS A 55 9.01 15.82 -0.55
CA LYS A 55 8.99 15.69 -2.01
C LYS A 55 9.10 14.24 -2.45
N TYR A 56 10.04 13.50 -1.86
CA TYR A 56 10.24 12.07 -2.11
C TYR A 56 8.99 11.25 -1.78
N ASN A 57 8.44 11.44 -0.57
CA ASN A 57 7.26 10.72 -0.12
C ASN A 57 6.01 11.05 -0.94
N THR A 58 5.84 12.31 -1.36
CA THR A 58 4.76 12.69 -2.30
C THR A 58 4.86 11.90 -3.60
N ALA A 59 6.06 11.82 -4.21
CA ALA A 59 6.24 11.06 -5.44
C ALA A 59 6.08 9.55 -5.26
N LYS A 60 6.61 9.00 -4.16
CA LYS A 60 6.45 7.58 -3.81
C LYS A 60 4.98 7.21 -3.60
N ASN A 61 4.27 7.99 -2.80
CA ASN A 61 2.86 7.75 -2.49
C ASN A 61 1.97 7.88 -3.72
N LEU A 62 2.31 8.76 -4.67
CA LEU A 62 1.60 8.89 -5.94
C LEU A 62 1.56 7.56 -6.70
N PHE A 63 2.70 6.88 -6.84
CA PHE A 63 2.74 5.55 -7.47
C PHE A 63 2.04 4.51 -6.61
N GLN A 64 2.40 4.42 -5.32
CA GLN A 64 1.90 3.37 -4.44
C GLN A 64 0.39 3.36 -4.32
N ARG A 65 -0.24 4.53 -4.07
CA ARG A 65 -1.69 4.65 -3.93
C ARG A 65 -2.41 4.24 -5.21
N ARG A 66 -1.97 4.75 -6.36
CA ARG A 66 -2.68 4.53 -7.62
C ARG A 66 -2.58 3.07 -8.08
N LEU A 67 -1.40 2.47 -7.92
CA LEU A 67 -1.20 1.05 -8.23
C LEU A 67 -1.94 0.14 -7.26
N SER A 68 -2.04 0.48 -5.96
CA SER A 68 -2.78 -0.34 -4.99
C SER A 68 -4.30 -0.31 -5.18
N LEU A 69 -4.82 0.73 -5.83
CA LEU A 69 -6.25 0.91 -6.08
C LEU A 69 -6.68 0.36 -7.46
N SER A 70 -5.78 -0.29 -8.19
CA SER A 70 -6.04 -0.73 -9.56
C SER A 70 -5.52 -2.12 -9.85
N ASP A 71 -6.25 -2.85 -10.69
CA ASP A 71 -5.81 -4.14 -11.21
C ASP A 71 -4.58 -4.03 -12.13
N PRO A 72 -3.76 -5.10 -12.23
CA PRO A 72 -2.51 -5.12 -13.00
C PRO A 72 -2.62 -4.59 -14.42
N GLN A 73 -3.74 -4.87 -15.09
CA GLN A 73 -3.99 -4.46 -16.47
C GLN A 73 -3.94 -2.94 -16.67
N PHE A 74 -4.19 -2.15 -15.62
CA PHE A 74 -4.17 -0.68 -15.67
C PHE A 74 -2.83 -0.07 -15.27
N HIS A 75 -1.88 -0.86 -14.76
CA HIS A 75 -0.64 -0.35 -14.15
C HIS A 75 0.23 0.42 -15.13
N HIS A 76 0.34 -0.03 -16.38
CA HIS A 76 1.12 0.66 -17.40
C HIS A 76 0.60 2.09 -17.65
N LYS A 77 -0.73 2.23 -17.78
CA LYS A 77 -1.40 3.55 -17.94
C LYS A 77 -1.15 4.44 -16.72
N ILE A 78 -1.28 3.88 -15.52
CA ILE A 78 -1.06 4.60 -14.25
C ILE A 78 0.39 5.09 -14.13
N ILE A 79 1.37 4.24 -14.41
CA ILE A 79 2.79 4.58 -14.35
C ILE A 79 3.10 5.74 -15.30
N ASN A 80 2.59 5.68 -16.52
CA ASN A 80 2.77 6.76 -17.50
C ASN A 80 2.14 8.07 -17.01
N ASN A 81 0.92 8.02 -16.46
CA ASN A 81 0.28 9.21 -15.92
C ASN A 81 1.05 9.82 -14.73
N CYS A 82 1.51 8.99 -13.79
CA CYS A 82 2.32 9.44 -12.66
C CYS A 82 3.65 10.06 -13.12
N LYS A 83 4.31 9.47 -14.11
CA LYS A 83 5.52 10.02 -14.72
C LYS A 83 5.25 11.41 -15.30
N THR A 84 4.18 11.58 -16.06
CA THR A 84 3.80 12.90 -16.63
C THR A 84 3.57 13.93 -15.54
N ILE A 85 2.83 13.59 -14.48
CA ILE A 85 2.60 14.50 -13.34
C ILE A 85 3.92 14.89 -12.67
N LEU A 86 4.79 13.93 -12.39
CA LEU A 86 6.06 14.19 -11.71
C LEU A 86 6.99 15.07 -12.56
N LEU A 87 7.08 14.83 -13.87
CA LEU A 87 7.85 15.66 -14.78
C LEU A 87 7.33 17.09 -14.82
N ALA A 88 6.00 17.26 -14.89
CA ALA A 88 5.36 18.58 -14.86
C ALA A 88 5.59 19.34 -13.55
N ASN A 89 5.88 18.63 -12.45
CA ASN A 89 6.19 19.22 -11.14
C ASN A 89 7.71 19.27 -10.84
N GLY A 90 8.56 19.14 -11.87
CA GLY A 90 10.01 19.35 -11.78
C GLY A 90 10.82 18.18 -11.18
N TYR A 91 10.23 17.00 -11.03
CA TYR A 91 10.94 15.86 -10.43
C TYR A 91 12.01 15.28 -11.36
N PRO A 92 13.22 14.95 -10.85
CA PRO A 92 14.29 14.40 -11.67
C PRO A 92 13.94 13.03 -12.25
N ILE A 93 14.26 12.82 -13.54
CA ILE A 93 14.02 11.55 -14.25
C ILE A 93 14.65 10.36 -13.53
N LYS A 94 15.86 10.53 -12.96
CA LYS A 94 16.55 9.47 -12.22
C LYS A 94 15.74 9.00 -11.01
N LEU A 95 15.16 9.94 -10.25
CA LEU A 95 14.29 9.63 -9.12
C LEU A 95 13.00 8.95 -9.57
N ILE A 96 12.38 9.43 -10.65
CA ILE A 96 11.16 8.82 -11.20
C ILE A 96 11.41 7.37 -11.59
N LYS A 97 12.50 7.08 -12.33
CA LYS A 97 12.88 5.71 -12.71
C LYS A 97 13.08 4.80 -11.50
N LYS A 98 13.76 5.31 -10.46
CA LYS A 98 13.95 4.58 -9.19
C LYS A 98 12.60 4.22 -8.54
N LEU A 99 11.68 5.17 -8.47
CA LEU A 99 10.37 4.96 -7.86
C LEU A 99 9.50 3.97 -8.65
N ILE A 100 9.58 3.99 -9.99
CA ILE A 100 8.87 3.02 -10.84
C ILE A 100 9.37 1.60 -10.54
N PHE A 101 10.69 1.40 -10.53
CA PHE A 101 11.29 0.10 -10.23
C PHE A 101 10.85 -0.42 -8.86
N GLN A 102 10.97 0.42 -7.82
CA GLN A 102 10.54 0.08 -6.46
C GLN A 102 9.04 -0.25 -6.38
N SER A 103 8.19 0.49 -7.09
CA SER A 103 6.74 0.27 -7.03
C SER A 103 6.32 -1.04 -7.71
N LEU A 104 6.96 -1.39 -8.82
CA LEU A 104 6.72 -2.65 -9.54
C LEU A 104 7.20 -3.86 -8.73
N ASP A 105 8.38 -3.78 -8.11
CA ASP A 105 8.89 -4.87 -7.29
C ASP A 105 7.97 -5.14 -6.10
N GLN A 106 7.56 -4.09 -5.38
CA GLN A 106 6.61 -4.22 -4.26
C GLN A 106 5.31 -4.91 -4.67
N TYR A 107 4.80 -4.65 -5.87
CA TYR A 107 3.60 -5.33 -6.36
C TYR A 107 3.86 -6.81 -6.70
N LYS A 108 4.99 -7.13 -7.35
CA LYS A 108 5.39 -8.52 -7.62
C LYS A 108 5.46 -9.35 -6.34
N TYR A 109 5.98 -8.79 -5.25
CA TYR A 109 6.08 -9.49 -3.96
C TYR A 109 4.71 -9.72 -3.30
N LYS A 110 3.76 -8.78 -3.41
CA LYS A 110 2.41 -8.93 -2.83
C LYS A 110 1.55 -10.00 -3.50
N GLN A 111 1.76 -10.25 -4.80
CA GLN A 111 1.05 -11.32 -5.51
C GLN A 111 1.58 -12.73 -5.17
N GLN A 112 2.72 -12.84 -4.47
CA GLN A 112 3.39 -14.12 -4.16
C GLN A 112 3.15 -14.60 -2.71
N THR A 113 2.56 -13.79 -1.81
CA THR A 113 2.26 -14.24 -0.45
C THR A 113 1.10 -15.23 -0.42
N PRO A 114 1.25 -16.45 0.11
CA PRO A 114 0.14 -17.37 0.32
C PRO A 114 -0.87 -16.78 1.30
N THR A 115 -2.14 -16.73 0.90
CA THR A 115 -3.25 -16.43 1.80
C THR A 115 -3.37 -17.58 2.80
N ILE A 116 -2.92 -17.40 4.04
CA ILE A 116 -3.20 -18.34 5.12
C ILE A 116 -4.69 -18.19 5.48
N ASN A 117 -5.52 -19.12 4.99
CA ASN A 117 -6.93 -19.22 5.36
C ASN A 117 -7.03 -19.76 6.81
N ASN A 118 -7.39 -18.87 7.75
CA ASN A 118 -7.82 -19.27 9.08
C ASN A 118 -9.28 -19.80 9.02
N GLN A 119 -9.45 -21.11 9.15
CA GLN A 119 -10.68 -21.68 9.72
C GLN A 119 -10.34 -22.18 11.12
N GLN A 120 -10.78 -21.45 12.16
CA GLN A 120 -10.91 -22.00 13.50
C GLN A 120 -12.32 -22.59 13.62
N PRO A 121 -12.48 -23.89 13.91
CA PRO A 121 -13.70 -24.39 14.54
C PRO A 121 -13.62 -24.17 16.05
N LEU A 122 -14.65 -23.55 16.62
CA LEU A 122 -14.96 -23.62 18.04
C LEU A 122 -15.41 -25.05 18.38
N THR A 123 -14.61 -25.81 19.13
CA THR A 123 -15.12 -26.85 20.05
C THR A 123 -14.15 -27.11 21.21
N ASN A 124 -14.69 -27.00 22.43
CA ASN A 124 -14.10 -27.52 23.66
C ASN A 124 -14.07 -29.06 23.64
N ASN A 125 -13.00 -29.68 24.12
CA ASN A 125 -13.03 -30.60 25.27
C ASN A 125 -11.66 -31.22 25.57
N GLN A 126 -11.43 -31.40 26.87
CA GLN A 126 -10.23 -31.94 27.51
C GLN A 126 -9.94 -33.39 27.10
N GLN A 127 -8.64 -33.73 27.01
CA GLN A 127 -8.10 -34.99 27.53
C GLN A 127 -6.60 -34.84 27.82
N GLN A 128 -6.22 -35.38 28.97
CA GLN A 128 -4.98 -35.17 29.71
C GLN A 128 -3.89 -36.22 29.37
N GLN A 129 -2.69 -35.96 29.93
CA GLN A 129 -1.63 -36.88 30.41
C GLN A 129 -0.41 -37.04 29.48
N ASN A 130 0.73 -36.44 29.87
CA ASN A 130 1.89 -37.02 30.60
C ASN A 130 2.70 -37.98 29.70
N THR A 131 4.02 -37.87 29.48
CA THR A 131 5.11 -37.77 30.46
C THR A 131 6.44 -37.24 29.85
N ASN A 132 7.21 -36.56 30.70
CA ASN A 132 8.68 -36.47 30.87
C ASN A 132 9.65 -36.84 29.72
N ASN A 133 10.60 -35.94 29.43
CA ASN A 133 12.01 -36.23 29.68
C ASN A 133 12.89 -34.97 29.77
N THR A 134 13.67 -34.97 30.84
CA THR A 134 14.74 -34.07 31.31
C THR A 134 15.94 -34.03 30.36
N THR A 135 16.57 -32.87 30.15
CA THR A 135 17.99 -32.62 30.50
C THR A 135 18.33 -31.13 30.35
N SER A 136 18.87 -30.63 31.45
CA SER A 136 19.52 -29.35 31.74
C SER A 136 20.42 -28.77 30.66
N ASN A 137 20.42 -27.43 30.51
CA ASN A 137 21.57 -26.65 30.98
C ASN A 137 21.27 -25.16 31.15
N GLN A 138 22.07 -24.58 32.03
CA GLN A 138 21.82 -23.44 32.89
C GLN A 138 21.82 -22.06 32.22
N ILE A 139 21.11 -21.17 32.90
CA ILE A 139 21.00 -19.72 32.68
C ILE A 139 22.29 -19.04 33.14
N HIS A 140 22.82 -18.12 32.32
CA HIS A 140 23.73 -17.09 32.82
C HIS A 140 23.33 -15.72 32.24
N HIS A 141 22.79 -14.87 33.11
CA HIS A 141 22.71 -13.42 32.92
C HIS A 141 23.86 -12.77 33.69
N PRO A 142 24.41 -11.66 33.19
CA PRO A 142 24.90 -10.60 34.08
C PRO A 142 24.16 -9.26 33.89
N PRO A 143 24.25 -8.35 34.87
CA PRO A 143 23.20 -7.39 35.19
C PRO A 143 23.40 -6.00 34.56
N SER A 144 22.31 -5.25 34.55
CA SER A 144 22.26 -3.79 34.39
C SER A 144 23.07 -3.05 35.45
N SER A 145 23.77 -1.98 35.05
CA SER A 145 24.22 -0.93 35.97
C SER A 145 24.13 0.43 35.29
N SER A 146 23.54 1.36 36.03
CA SER A 146 23.24 2.74 35.70
C SER A 146 24.37 3.66 36.17
N THR A 147 24.73 4.68 35.38
CA THR A 147 25.28 5.93 35.94
C THR A 147 24.96 7.12 35.03
N MET A 148 24.25 8.12 35.57
CA MET A 148 24.26 9.51 35.10
C MET A 148 25.64 10.14 35.31
N THR A 149 26.04 11.15 34.52
CA THR A 149 26.37 12.53 34.97
C THR A 149 26.86 13.40 33.79
N ASN A 150 26.35 14.64 33.77
CA ASN A 150 26.69 15.89 33.05
C ASN A 150 28.09 16.04 32.40
N PHE A 151 28.14 16.60 31.18
CA PHE A 151 28.28 18.05 30.86
C PHE A 151 27.79 18.31 29.43
#